data_AF-A0AA88V4Z5-F1
#
_entry.id   AF-A0AA88V4Z5-F1
#
_cell.length_a   1.000
_cell.length_b   1.000
_cell.length_c   1.000
_cell.angle_alpha   90.00
_cell.angle_beta   90.00
_cell.angle_gamma   90.00
#
_symmetry.space_group_name_H-M   'P 1'
#
loop_
_entity.id
_entity.type
_entity.pdbx_description
1 polymer ?
#
loop_
_entity_poly.entity_id
_entity_poly.type
_entity_poly.pdbx_seq_one_letter_code
_entity_poly.pdbx_strand_id
1 'polypeptide(L)'
;MAVNQLSLLLFRSLLAIATITSAVAGATPYLSPTTLFPNYQKMLTTFKIYTYAPPSQFTPTVTTQPESLFTTSLLASPFVTQDPEEAHLFFLPFHPDLPTRSLARQVRENRQNLPYWNRTLEADHVFLSLSGIDYSSDRNSLELKKNSVQISHFPTTYGHFIPHKDITLPPLNPSPLAHPHAPPANKTAMYLGYMRSDGLPEESSIVNELINDPDFVIESQPSDGLGYMGNSKFCLFV
;
A
#
# COMPACT_ATOMS: atom_id res chain seq x y z
N MET A 1 -18.37 59.49 -25.10
CA MET A 1 -18.60 58.08 -24.74
C MET A 1 -17.28 57.49 -24.24
N ALA A 2 -16.98 57.65 -22.95
CA ALA A 2 -15.79 57.10 -22.31
C ALA A 2 -16.22 56.02 -21.32
N VAL A 3 -16.80 54.95 -21.84
CA VAL A 3 -17.07 53.75 -21.04
C VAL A 3 -15.80 52.91 -21.06
N ASN A 4 -15.00 53.16 -20.02
CA ASN A 4 -14.66 52.11 -19.07
C ASN A 4 -13.61 51.07 -19.53
N GLN A 5 -12.41 51.54 -19.90
CA GLN A 5 -11.22 50.68 -19.99
C GLN A 5 -10.94 49.93 -18.67
N LEU A 6 -11.30 50.53 -17.52
CA LEU A 6 -11.18 49.91 -16.20
C LEU A 6 -12.11 48.70 -16.04
N SER A 7 -13.35 48.79 -16.54
CA SER A 7 -14.30 47.66 -16.55
C SER A 7 -13.85 46.53 -17.48
N LEU A 8 -13.22 46.84 -18.62
CA LEU A 8 -12.70 45.82 -19.52
C LEU A 8 -11.50 45.07 -18.91
N LEU A 9 -10.65 45.77 -18.15
CA LEU A 9 -9.53 45.19 -17.41
C LEU A 9 -10.00 44.32 -16.25
N LEU A 10 -11.00 44.78 -15.48
CA LEU A 10 -11.63 44.01 -14.40
C LEU A 10 -12.33 42.74 -14.93
N PHE A 11 -12.99 42.83 -16.07
CA PHE A 11 -13.64 41.67 -16.68
C PHE A 11 -12.62 40.65 -17.18
N ARG A 12 -11.49 41.09 -17.74
CA ARG A 12 -10.38 40.21 -18.13
C ARG A 12 -9.68 39.58 -16.94
N SER A 13 -9.52 40.29 -15.82
CA SER A 13 -8.95 39.71 -14.60
C SER A 13 -9.90 38.69 -13.96
N LEU A 14 -11.20 38.97 -13.93
CA LEU A 14 -12.21 38.03 -13.42
C LEU A 14 -12.30 36.77 -14.28
N LEU A 15 -12.20 36.90 -15.61
CA LEU A 15 -12.18 35.75 -16.51
C LEU A 15 -10.91 34.91 -16.33
N ALA A 16 -9.75 35.56 -16.13
CA ALA A 16 -8.50 34.87 -15.83
C ALA A 16 -8.56 34.11 -14.49
N ILE A 17 -9.14 34.71 -13.45
CA ILE A 17 -9.34 34.07 -12.14
C ILE A 17 -10.31 32.88 -12.26
N ALA A 18 -11.39 33.00 -13.04
CA ALA A 18 -12.35 31.93 -13.27
C ALA A 18 -11.76 30.75 -14.08
N THR A 19 -10.83 31.01 -15.00
CA THR A 19 -10.10 29.95 -15.72
C THR A 19 -9.05 29.25 -14.85
N ILE A 20 -8.49 29.93 -13.85
CA ILE A 20 -7.51 29.34 -12.92
C ILE A 20 -8.23 28.44 -11.90
N THR A 21 -9.42 28.82 -11.42
CA THR A 21 -10.18 28.00 -10.45
C THR A 21 -10.80 26.74 -11.07
N SER A 22 -11.13 26.76 -12.37
CA SER A 22 -11.71 25.60 -13.07
C SER A 22 -10.67 24.55 -13.48
N ALA A 23 -9.40 24.91 -13.64
CA ALA A 23 -8.32 23.95 -13.90
C ALA A 23 -7.89 23.15 -12.65
N VAL A 24 -8.17 23.65 -11.44
CA VAL A 24 -7.80 23.01 -10.17
C VAL A 24 -8.85 21.99 -9.70
N ALA A 25 -10.05 21.98 -10.27
CA ALA A 25 -11.16 21.15 -9.82
C ALA A 25 -11.17 19.70 -10.38
N GLY A 26 -10.20 19.32 -11.23
CA GLY A 26 -10.31 18.09 -12.04
C GLY A 26 -9.46 16.90 -11.65
N ALA A 27 -8.38 17.07 -10.87
CA ALA A 27 -7.48 15.96 -10.54
C ALA A 27 -7.41 15.77 -9.03
N THR A 28 -7.84 14.60 -8.57
CA THR A 28 -7.60 14.20 -7.18
C THR A 28 -6.08 14.21 -6.93
N PRO A 29 -5.63 14.55 -5.71
CA PRO A 29 -4.20 14.65 -5.40
C PRO A 29 -3.39 13.39 -5.76
N TYR A 30 -4.07 12.24 -5.83
CA TYR A 30 -3.50 10.93 -6.14
C TYR A 30 -3.35 10.63 -7.63
N LEU A 31 -4.00 11.38 -8.52
CA LEU A 31 -4.02 11.13 -9.98
C LEU A 31 -3.23 12.16 -10.79
N SER A 32 -2.70 13.18 -10.13
CA SER A 32 -1.86 14.19 -10.77
C SER A 32 -0.38 13.81 -10.63
N PRO A 33 0.32 13.48 -11.73
CA PRO A 33 1.77 13.24 -11.68
C PRO A 33 2.51 14.43 -11.08
N THR A 34 2.02 15.65 -11.33
CA THR A 34 2.58 16.88 -10.76
C THR A 34 2.39 17.04 -9.25
N THR A 35 1.44 16.33 -8.64
CA THR A 35 1.28 16.29 -7.17
C THR A 35 2.26 15.30 -6.51
N LEU A 36 2.73 14.30 -7.26
CA LEU A 36 3.61 13.21 -6.78
C LEU A 36 5.01 13.20 -7.44
N PHE A 37 5.53 14.33 -7.93
CA PHE A 37 6.94 14.51 -8.33
C PHE A 37 7.69 15.45 -7.36
N PRO A 38 9.01 15.27 -7.13
CA PRO A 38 9.63 14.32 -6.22
C PRO A 38 10.21 15.06 -5.00
N ASN A 39 9.51 15.06 -3.87
CA ASN A 39 10.19 15.27 -2.59
C ASN A 39 10.96 14.01 -2.16
N TYR A 40 11.16 13.03 -3.05
CA TYR A 40 11.91 11.80 -2.77
C TYR A 40 13.29 12.11 -2.18
N GLN A 41 14.03 13.04 -2.78
CA GLN A 41 15.34 13.44 -2.26
C GLN A 41 15.25 14.07 -0.87
N LYS A 42 14.22 14.89 -0.62
CA LYS A 42 13.96 15.44 0.71
C LYS A 42 13.60 14.33 1.70
N MET A 43 12.67 13.45 1.32
CA MET A 43 12.22 12.28 2.08
C MET A 43 13.41 11.40 2.49
N LEU A 44 14.36 11.12 1.57
CA LEU A 44 15.59 10.39 1.88
C LEU A 44 16.39 10.97 3.07
N THR A 45 16.28 12.28 3.29
CA THR A 45 17.00 13.00 4.35
C THR A 45 16.14 13.30 5.58
N THR A 46 14.86 13.60 5.39
CA THR A 46 13.96 14.11 6.45
C THR A 46 13.07 13.04 7.03
N PHE A 47 12.72 12.01 6.27
CA PHE A 47 11.83 10.97 6.76
C PHE A 47 12.54 10.08 7.76
N LYS A 48 11.92 9.90 8.92
CA LYS A 48 12.49 9.17 10.03
C LYS A 48 11.52 8.15 10.58
N ILE A 49 12.05 6.97 10.88
CA ILE A 49 11.35 5.84 11.45
C ILE A 49 12.03 5.52 12.78
N TYR A 50 11.29 5.61 13.87
CA TYR A 50 11.77 5.11 15.15
C TYR A 50 11.45 3.63 15.26
N THR A 51 12.44 2.84 15.62
CA THR A 51 12.28 1.39 15.79
C THR A 51 12.16 1.07 17.27
N TYR A 52 11.06 0.47 17.69
CA TYR A 52 11.02 -0.08 19.05
C TYR A 52 12.05 -1.18 19.20
N ALA A 53 12.64 -1.27 20.40
CA ALA A 53 13.55 -2.36 20.70
C ALA A 53 12.81 -3.69 20.52
N PRO A 54 13.38 -4.64 19.74
CA PRO A 54 12.82 -5.97 19.67
C PRO A 54 12.75 -6.58 21.08
N PRO A 55 11.72 -7.39 21.38
CA PRO A 55 11.84 -8.29 22.53
C PRO A 55 13.13 -9.10 22.37
N SER A 56 13.81 -9.42 23.47
CA SER A 56 15.19 -9.98 23.56
C SER A 56 15.47 -11.26 22.75
N GLN A 57 14.49 -11.75 21.99
CA GLN A 57 14.51 -12.95 21.17
C GLN A 57 14.51 -12.64 19.65
N PHE A 58 14.25 -11.40 19.25
CA PHE A 58 14.19 -11.01 17.83
C PHE A 58 15.57 -10.49 17.40
N THR A 59 16.46 -11.42 17.06
CA THR A 59 17.66 -11.09 16.30
C THR A 59 17.33 -11.26 14.82
N PRO A 60 17.28 -10.18 14.02
CA PRO A 60 17.10 -10.31 12.58
C PRO A 60 18.30 -11.07 12.02
N THR A 61 18.10 -12.36 11.76
CA THR A 61 19.08 -13.17 11.05
C THR A 61 18.91 -12.85 9.58
N VAL A 62 20.00 -12.54 8.88
CA VAL A 62 19.98 -12.28 7.43
C VAL A 62 19.59 -13.58 6.73
N THR A 63 18.32 -13.70 6.34
CA THR A 63 17.80 -14.80 5.51
C THR A 63 17.46 -14.24 4.12
N THR A 64 17.26 -15.12 3.15
CA THR A 64 16.83 -14.74 1.79
C THR A 64 15.35 -14.37 1.71
N GLN A 65 14.63 -14.37 2.83
CA GLN A 65 13.20 -14.06 2.85
C GLN A 65 12.98 -12.54 2.81
N PRO A 66 11.96 -12.03 2.07
CA PRO A 66 11.70 -10.61 1.90
C PRO A 66 11.56 -9.83 3.19
N GLU A 67 10.98 -10.42 4.24
CA GLU A 67 10.79 -9.80 5.54
C GLU A 67 12.11 -9.58 6.29
N SER A 68 13.04 -10.52 6.18
CA SER A 68 14.38 -10.39 6.75
C SER A 68 15.20 -9.36 5.98
N LEU A 69 15.13 -9.38 4.65
CA LEU A 69 15.76 -8.38 3.79
C LEU A 69 15.21 -6.98 4.04
N PHE A 70 13.89 -6.84 4.15
CA PHE A 70 13.23 -5.57 4.49
C PHE A 70 13.71 -5.06 5.84
N THR A 71 13.65 -5.90 6.88
CA THR A 71 14.02 -5.51 8.23
C THR A 71 15.50 -5.10 8.30
N THR A 72 16.40 -5.91 7.72
CA THR A 72 17.84 -5.61 7.68
C THR A 72 18.13 -4.33 6.91
N SER A 73 17.47 -4.14 5.76
CA SER A 73 17.65 -2.94 4.94
C SER A 73 17.11 -1.69 5.64
N LEU A 74 15.95 -1.78 6.30
CA LEU A 74 15.37 -0.70 7.09
C LEU A 74 16.32 -0.32 8.23
N LEU A 75 16.78 -1.29 9.01
CA LEU A 75 17.67 -1.04 10.15
C LEU A 75 19.03 -0.45 9.74
N ALA A 76 19.51 -0.75 8.53
CA ALA A 76 20.74 -0.19 7.97
C ALA A 76 20.52 1.14 7.21
N SER A 77 19.28 1.59 7.05
CA SER A 77 18.92 2.76 6.25
C SER A 77 19.14 4.09 7.00
N PRO A 78 19.29 5.22 6.29
CA PRO A 78 19.33 6.56 6.91
C PRO A 78 17.97 7.00 7.49
N PHE A 79 16.91 6.20 7.31
CA PHE A 79 15.59 6.50 7.84
C PHE A 79 15.50 6.22 9.34
N VAL A 80 16.34 5.36 9.91
CA VAL A 80 16.23 5.03 11.34
C VAL A 80 16.67 6.23 12.18
N THR A 81 15.88 6.53 13.22
CA THR A 81 16.23 7.49 14.26
C THR A 81 16.14 6.85 15.65
N GLN A 82 16.97 7.34 16.56
CA GLN A 82 16.89 7.04 18.00
C GLN A 82 16.08 8.09 18.75
N ASP A 83 15.77 9.23 18.11
CA ASP A 83 14.92 10.27 18.67
C ASP A 83 13.47 10.08 18.20
N PRO A 84 12.56 9.67 19.10
CA PRO A 84 11.15 9.46 18.76
C PRO A 84 10.41 10.76 18.41
N GLU A 85 10.92 11.93 18.80
CA GLU A 85 10.32 13.23 18.46
C GLU A 85 10.58 13.62 16.99
N GLU A 86 11.67 13.13 16.39
CA GLU A 86 11.94 13.29 14.96
C GLU A 86 11.17 12.27 14.08
N ALA A 87 10.59 11.25 14.71
CA ALA A 87 10.04 10.10 14.02
C ALA A 87 8.67 10.39 13.39
N HIS A 88 8.57 10.11 12.10
CA HIS A 88 7.33 10.18 11.33
C HIS A 88 6.52 8.90 11.45
N LEU A 89 7.20 7.75 11.51
CA LEU A 89 6.59 6.44 11.73
C LEU A 89 7.31 5.67 12.83
N PHE A 90 6.61 4.71 13.42
CA PHE A 90 7.14 3.76 14.39
C PHE A 90 7.12 2.35 13.85
N PHE A 91 8.28 1.72 13.74
CA PHE A 91 8.38 0.33 13.35
C PHE A 91 8.23 -0.60 14.55
N LEU A 92 7.32 -1.56 14.42
CA LEU A 92 7.00 -2.58 15.41
C LEU A 92 7.67 -3.91 15.06
N PRO A 93 8.56 -4.43 15.92
CA PRO A 93 9.28 -5.69 15.67
C PRO A 93 8.41 -6.90 16.05
N PHE A 94 7.23 -7.02 15.43
CA PHE A 94 6.39 -8.21 15.62
C PHE A 94 7.00 -9.39 14.87
N HIS A 95 6.81 -10.59 15.43
CA HIS A 95 7.05 -11.78 14.63
C HIS A 95 6.02 -11.82 13.49
N PRO A 96 6.45 -11.91 12.23
CA PRO A 96 5.57 -11.60 11.09
C PRO A 96 4.49 -12.68 10.87
N ASP A 97 4.69 -13.89 11.42
CA ASP A 97 3.74 -15.01 11.38
C ASP A 97 2.93 -15.22 12.67
N LEU A 98 2.74 -14.18 13.48
CA LEU A 98 1.91 -14.34 14.67
C LEU A 98 0.46 -14.63 14.31
N PRO A 99 -0.15 -15.70 14.88
CA PRO A 99 -1.59 -15.90 14.78
C PRO A 99 -2.33 -14.70 15.37
N THR A 100 -3.49 -14.36 14.81
CA THR A 100 -4.32 -13.21 15.22
C THR A 100 -4.51 -13.08 16.74
N ARG A 101 -4.76 -14.18 17.44
CA ARG A 101 -4.94 -14.19 18.90
C ARG A 101 -3.64 -13.80 19.64
N SER A 102 -2.50 -14.30 19.18
CA SER A 102 -1.19 -13.98 19.75
C SER A 102 -0.83 -12.52 19.49
N LEU A 103 -1.14 -12.03 18.29
CA LEU A 103 -0.99 -10.63 17.92
C LEU A 103 -1.84 -9.71 18.80
N ALA A 104 -3.11 -10.05 19.05
CA ALA A 104 -3.99 -9.29 19.95
C ALA A 104 -3.40 -9.17 21.37
N ARG A 105 -2.82 -10.26 21.89
CA ARG A 105 -2.15 -10.26 23.20
C ARG A 105 -0.90 -9.38 23.17
N GLN A 106 -0.08 -9.48 22.14
CA GLN A 106 1.12 -8.65 21.96
C GLN A 106 0.76 -7.16 21.91
N VAL A 107 -0.27 -6.78 21.14
CA VAL A 107 -0.76 -5.39 21.08
C VAL A 107 -1.19 -4.88 22.45
N ARG A 108 -1.91 -5.72 23.22
CA ARG A 108 -2.33 -5.36 24.58
C ARG A 108 -1.14 -5.09 25.51
N GLU A 109 -0.09 -5.90 25.44
CA GLU A 109 1.15 -5.71 26.19
C GLU A 109 1.88 -4.44 25.73
N ASN A 110 1.97 -4.21 24.42
CA ASN A 110 2.63 -3.04 23.86
C ASN A 110 1.95 -1.73 24.25
N ARG A 111 0.62 -1.70 24.27
CA ARG A 111 -0.14 -0.53 24.73
C ARG A 111 0.21 -0.11 26.16
N GLN A 112 0.65 -1.06 26.99
CA GLN A 112 1.06 -0.80 28.38
C GLN A 112 2.54 -0.45 28.51
N ASN A 113 3.39 -1.02 27.64
CA ASN A 113 4.85 -0.97 27.80
C ASN A 113 5.57 -0.01 26.85
N LEU A 114 4.96 0.35 25.71
CA LEU A 114 5.57 1.21 24.70
C LEU A 114 5.10 2.66 24.87
N PRO A 115 6.02 3.60 25.19
CA PRO A 115 5.65 4.97 25.59
C PRO A 115 4.93 5.76 24.48
N TYR A 116 5.23 5.49 23.21
CA TYR A 116 4.65 6.22 22.08
C TYR A 116 3.48 5.50 21.39
N TRP A 117 3.01 4.38 21.95
CA TRP A 117 1.94 3.58 21.33
C TRP A 117 0.63 4.37 21.12
N ASN A 118 0.24 5.18 22.11
CA ASN A 118 -1.05 5.87 22.10
C ASN A 118 -1.01 7.28 21.48
N ARG A 119 0.11 7.74 20.90
CA ARG A 119 0.23 9.15 20.46
C ARG A 119 -0.69 9.51 19.28
N THR A 120 -0.96 8.55 18.41
CA THR A 120 -1.78 8.67 17.18
C THR A 120 -2.88 7.62 17.12
N LEU A 121 -3.18 6.94 18.23
CA LEU A 121 -4.01 5.73 18.23
C LEU A 121 -3.49 4.69 17.21
N GLU A 122 -2.17 4.51 17.14
CA GLU A 122 -1.49 3.51 16.32
C GLU A 122 -1.43 3.83 14.81
N ALA A 123 -1.87 5.02 14.39
CA ALA A 123 -1.95 5.39 12.97
C ALA A 123 -0.59 5.63 12.29
N ASP A 124 0.46 5.88 13.08
CA ASP A 124 1.84 6.03 12.60
C ASP A 124 2.71 4.80 12.86
N HIS A 125 2.11 3.70 13.31
CA HIS A 125 2.81 2.45 13.51
C HIS A 125 2.81 1.61 12.23
N VAL A 126 3.94 0.94 11.99
CA VAL A 126 4.17 0.07 10.84
C VAL A 126 4.68 -1.28 11.35
N PHE A 127 4.13 -2.38 10.83
CA PHE A 127 4.49 -3.73 11.27
C PHE A 127 4.44 -4.74 10.13
N LEU A 128 5.19 -5.83 10.26
CA LEU A 128 5.13 -6.95 9.33
C LEU A 128 4.05 -7.95 9.74
N SER A 129 3.28 -8.42 8.76
CA SER A 129 2.35 -9.55 8.89
C SER A 129 2.24 -10.27 7.54
N LEU A 130 2.82 -11.48 7.44
CA LEU A 130 3.01 -12.14 6.14
C LEU A 130 1.68 -12.41 5.43
N SER A 131 0.76 -13.08 6.14
CA SER A 131 -0.59 -13.40 5.66
C SER A 131 -1.60 -12.28 5.84
N GLY A 132 -1.19 -11.17 6.45
CA GLY A 132 -2.04 -10.08 6.92
C GLY A 132 -2.97 -10.47 8.08
N ILE A 133 -3.61 -9.46 8.68
CA ILE A 133 -4.55 -9.67 9.79
C ILE A 133 -5.94 -10.03 9.24
N ASP A 134 -6.52 -11.11 9.76
CA ASP A 134 -7.86 -11.57 9.41
C ASP A 134 -8.99 -10.62 9.92
N TYR A 135 -10.24 -11.04 9.73
CA TYR A 135 -11.37 -10.41 10.42
C TYR A 135 -11.51 -10.98 11.83
N SER A 136 -10.87 -10.31 12.80
CA SER A 136 -10.99 -10.65 14.21
C SER A 136 -12.09 -9.86 14.91
N SER A 137 -12.81 -10.51 15.84
CA SER A 137 -13.66 -9.81 16.80
C SER A 137 -12.88 -9.24 17.99
N ASP A 138 -11.58 -9.54 18.12
CA ASP A 138 -10.74 -8.92 19.15
C ASP A 138 -10.48 -7.46 18.80
N ARG A 139 -10.80 -6.58 19.75
CA ARG A 139 -10.64 -5.12 19.60
C ARG A 139 -9.21 -4.72 19.23
N ASN A 140 -8.20 -5.38 19.80
CA ASN A 140 -6.79 -5.02 19.58
C ASN A 140 -6.34 -5.36 18.16
N SER A 141 -6.74 -6.53 17.64
CA SER A 141 -6.46 -6.90 16.25
C SER A 141 -7.21 -5.99 15.26
N LEU A 142 -8.45 -5.63 15.58
CA LEU A 142 -9.25 -4.74 14.75
C LEU A 142 -8.69 -3.32 14.69
N GLU A 143 -8.30 -2.76 15.83
CA GLU A 143 -7.67 -1.43 15.92
C GLU A 143 -6.33 -1.43 15.18
N LEU A 144 -5.47 -2.42 15.41
CA LEU A 144 -4.18 -2.56 14.72
C LEU A 144 -4.36 -2.61 13.20
N LYS A 145 -5.29 -3.46 12.71
CA LYS A 145 -5.58 -3.59 11.27
C LYS A 145 -6.08 -2.29 10.64
N LYS A 146 -6.94 -1.55 11.35
CA LYS A 146 -7.56 -0.32 10.82
C LYS A 146 -6.64 0.88 10.86
N ASN A 147 -5.81 0.99 11.90
CA ASN A 147 -5.06 2.21 12.17
C ASN A 147 -3.63 2.10 11.65
N SER A 148 -2.91 1.03 11.97
CA SER A 148 -1.49 0.88 11.65
C SER A 148 -1.26 0.38 10.24
N VAL A 149 -0.13 0.75 9.63
CA VAL A 149 0.27 0.29 8.29
C VAL A 149 0.81 -1.14 8.40
N GLN A 150 0.15 -2.07 7.72
CA GLN A 150 0.61 -3.46 7.62
C GLN A 150 1.52 -3.62 6.41
N ILE A 151 2.60 -4.40 6.59
CA ILE A 151 3.46 -4.86 5.50
C ILE A 151 3.26 -6.36 5.34
N SER A 152 2.75 -6.77 4.17
CA SER A 152 2.45 -8.18 3.86
C SER A 152 3.23 -8.70 2.67
N HIS A 153 3.29 -10.03 2.52
CA HIS A 153 3.82 -10.60 1.28
C HIS A 153 2.84 -10.39 0.12
N PHE A 154 3.39 -10.33 -1.08
CA PHE A 154 2.62 -10.43 -2.30
C PHE A 154 2.64 -11.88 -2.82
N PRO A 155 1.49 -12.47 -3.20
CA PRO A 155 0.15 -11.89 -3.25
C PRO A 155 -0.50 -11.79 -1.85
N THR A 156 -1.41 -10.85 -1.68
CA THR A 156 -2.13 -10.63 -0.42
C THR A 156 -3.34 -11.55 -0.29
N THR A 157 -3.69 -11.93 0.94
CA THR A 157 -4.94 -12.65 1.23
C THR A 157 -6.14 -11.71 1.16
N TYR A 158 -7.21 -12.12 0.45
CA TYR A 158 -8.44 -11.35 0.35
C TYR A 158 -8.98 -10.98 1.74
N GLY A 159 -9.36 -9.71 1.90
CA GLY A 159 -9.91 -9.18 3.15
C GLY A 159 -8.89 -8.99 4.27
N HIS A 160 -7.62 -9.36 4.11
CA HIS A 160 -6.57 -9.19 5.12
C HIS A 160 -5.66 -7.97 4.87
N PHE A 161 -5.86 -7.28 3.75
CA PHE A 161 -5.06 -6.16 3.28
C PHE A 161 -5.96 -4.97 2.95
N ILE A 162 -5.53 -3.75 3.30
CA ILE A 162 -6.25 -2.50 3.05
C ILE A 162 -5.48 -1.69 1.98
N PRO A 163 -5.92 -1.68 0.70
CA PRO A 163 -5.12 -1.14 -0.41
C PRO A 163 -4.70 0.32 -0.33
N HIS A 164 -5.47 1.16 0.37
CA HIS A 164 -5.17 2.58 0.50
C HIS A 164 -4.25 2.92 1.69
N LYS A 165 -3.80 1.91 2.44
CA LYS A 165 -3.00 2.07 3.67
C LYS A 165 -1.80 1.12 3.72
N ASP A 166 -2.04 -0.16 3.44
CA ASP A 166 -1.07 -1.23 3.62
C ASP A 166 -0.11 -1.33 2.43
N ILE A 167 1.04 -1.97 2.65
CA ILE A 167 2.14 -2.07 1.68
C ILE A 167 2.50 -3.54 1.50
N THR A 168 2.96 -3.92 0.31
CA THR A 168 3.41 -5.28 0.02
C THR A 168 4.91 -5.35 -0.18
N LEU A 169 5.50 -6.44 0.30
CA LEU A 169 6.85 -6.83 -0.06
C LEU A 169 6.84 -7.48 -1.44
N PRO A 170 7.94 -7.35 -2.20
CA PRO A 170 8.08 -8.05 -3.46
C PRO A 170 7.96 -9.56 -3.25
N PRO A 171 7.44 -10.30 -4.25
CA PRO A 171 7.28 -11.73 -4.15
C PRO A 171 8.63 -12.44 -3.92
N LEU A 172 8.62 -13.47 -3.06
CA LEU A 172 9.74 -14.38 -2.79
C LEU A 172 10.29 -14.99 -4.08
N ASN A 173 11.61 -15.03 -4.33
CA ASN A 173 12.18 -15.79 -5.46
C ASN A 173 12.65 -17.19 -5.03
N PRO A 174 12.35 -18.27 -5.77
CA PRO A 174 11.47 -18.32 -6.94
C PRO A 174 10.01 -18.22 -6.49
N SER A 175 9.31 -17.19 -6.96
CA SER A 175 7.89 -17.08 -6.68
C SER A 175 7.21 -18.12 -7.57
N PRO A 176 6.21 -18.86 -7.08
CA PRO A 176 5.28 -19.55 -7.97
C PRO A 176 4.64 -18.58 -8.99
N LEU A 177 4.62 -17.27 -8.67
CA LEU A 177 4.19 -16.16 -9.50
C LEU A 177 5.37 -15.37 -10.12
N ALA A 178 6.61 -15.88 -10.06
CA ALA A 178 7.77 -15.30 -10.75
C ALA A 178 7.64 -15.66 -12.22
N HIS A 179 6.61 -15.09 -12.84
CA HIS A 179 6.44 -15.08 -14.26
C HIS A 179 7.28 -13.91 -14.78
N PRO A 180 7.91 -14.04 -15.95
CA PRO A 180 8.65 -12.94 -16.55
C PRO A 180 7.77 -11.70 -16.53
N HIS A 181 8.20 -10.68 -15.77
CA HIS A 181 7.50 -9.42 -15.70
C HIS A 181 7.39 -8.90 -17.13
N ALA A 182 6.14 -8.71 -17.56
CA ALA A 182 5.71 -8.42 -18.92
C ALA A 182 5.79 -9.60 -19.91
N PRO A 183 4.82 -9.69 -20.85
CA PRO A 183 5.00 -10.48 -22.05
C PRO A 183 6.38 -10.11 -22.65
N PRO A 184 7.20 -11.09 -23.07
CA PRO A 184 8.43 -10.78 -23.78
C PRO A 184 8.11 -9.78 -24.88
N ALA A 185 8.96 -8.77 -25.11
CA ALA A 185 8.70 -7.61 -25.98
C ALA A 185 8.19 -7.93 -27.40
N ASN A 186 8.24 -9.21 -27.79
CA ASN A 186 7.80 -9.75 -29.07
C ASN A 186 6.40 -10.42 -29.04
N LYS A 187 5.73 -10.50 -27.87
CA LYS A 187 4.35 -10.98 -27.73
C LYS A 187 3.43 -9.81 -27.41
N THR A 188 2.50 -9.53 -28.32
CA THR A 188 1.42 -8.58 -28.07
C THR A 188 0.52 -9.14 -26.97
N ALA A 189 0.32 -8.40 -25.88
CA ALA A 189 -0.71 -8.73 -24.89
C ALA A 189 -2.07 -8.72 -25.61
N MET A 190 -2.84 -9.80 -25.45
CA MET A 190 -4.17 -9.96 -26.03
C MET A 190 -5.25 -9.28 -25.17
N TYR A 191 -4.98 -9.12 -23.87
CA TYR A 191 -5.90 -8.54 -22.91
C TYR A 191 -5.22 -7.39 -22.14
N LEU A 192 -6.02 -6.42 -21.72
CA LEU A 192 -5.57 -5.34 -20.85
C LEU A 192 -5.33 -5.86 -19.43
N GLY A 193 -6.22 -6.70 -18.89
CA GLY A 193 -6.11 -7.19 -17.52
C GLY A 193 -6.60 -8.62 -17.34
N TYR A 194 -5.90 -9.38 -16.50
CA TYR A 194 -6.36 -10.68 -16.02
C TYR A 194 -6.66 -10.58 -14.52
N MET A 195 -7.76 -11.19 -14.10
CA MET A 195 -8.16 -11.27 -12.70
C MET A 195 -8.62 -12.68 -12.39
N ARG A 196 -8.17 -13.20 -11.25
CA ARG A 196 -8.72 -14.43 -10.70
C ARG A 196 -9.78 -14.06 -9.68
N SER A 197 -11.00 -14.58 -9.82
CA SER A 197 -12.10 -14.26 -8.91
C SER A 197 -12.21 -15.26 -7.75
N ASP A 198 -11.19 -16.08 -7.52
CA ASP A 198 -11.22 -17.12 -6.50
C ASP A 198 -11.24 -16.52 -5.08
N GLY A 199 -12.24 -16.89 -4.29
CA GLY A 199 -12.40 -16.39 -2.93
C GLY A 199 -13.06 -15.00 -2.82
N LEU A 200 -13.38 -14.35 -3.93
CA LEU A 200 -14.25 -13.17 -3.94
C LEU A 200 -15.72 -13.60 -3.86
N PRO A 201 -16.58 -12.86 -3.14
CA PRO A 201 -18.02 -13.02 -3.29
C PRO A 201 -18.39 -12.83 -4.76
N GLU A 202 -19.27 -13.68 -5.31
CA GLU A 202 -19.78 -13.56 -6.69
C GLU A 202 -20.35 -12.16 -6.99
N GLU A 203 -20.69 -11.39 -5.95
CA GLU A 203 -21.27 -10.05 -6.02
C GLU A 203 -20.24 -8.89 -5.93
N SER A 204 -18.94 -9.12 -6.14
CA SER A 204 -18.01 -7.97 -6.17
C SER A 204 -18.37 -7.08 -7.38
N SER A 205 -18.66 -5.80 -7.12
CA SER A 205 -19.10 -4.85 -8.15
C SER A 205 -18.09 -4.75 -9.30
N ILE A 206 -16.81 -4.91 -8.99
CA ILE A 206 -15.71 -4.91 -9.95
C ILE A 206 -15.72 -6.15 -10.86
N VAL A 207 -16.00 -7.35 -10.34
CA VAL A 207 -16.14 -8.54 -11.18
C VAL A 207 -17.33 -8.39 -12.13
N ASN A 208 -18.47 -7.90 -11.63
CA ASN A 208 -19.66 -7.69 -12.46
C ASN A 208 -19.46 -6.65 -13.57
N GLU A 209 -18.63 -5.63 -13.32
CA GLU A 209 -18.26 -4.63 -14.32
C GLU A 209 -17.30 -5.21 -15.36
N LEU A 210 -16.24 -5.90 -14.92
CA LEU A 210 -15.17 -6.38 -15.79
C LEU A 210 -15.51 -7.67 -16.55
N ILE A 211 -16.45 -8.49 -16.07
CA ILE A 211 -16.79 -9.78 -16.72
C ILE A 211 -17.37 -9.60 -18.13
N ASN A 212 -17.96 -8.44 -18.40
CA ASN A 212 -18.54 -8.12 -19.71
C ASN A 212 -17.58 -7.29 -20.59
N ASP A 213 -16.41 -6.91 -20.07
CA ASP A 213 -15.43 -6.12 -20.81
C ASP A 213 -14.50 -7.05 -21.62
N PRO A 214 -14.45 -6.92 -22.96
CA PRO A 214 -13.62 -7.78 -23.81
C PRO A 214 -12.11 -7.61 -23.59
N ASP A 215 -11.68 -6.51 -22.99
CA ASP A 215 -10.27 -6.25 -22.69
C ASP A 215 -9.82 -6.94 -21.39
N PHE A 216 -10.75 -7.49 -20.60
CA PHE A 216 -10.45 -8.16 -19.33
C PHE A 216 -10.81 -9.64 -19.36
N VAL A 217 -9.98 -10.45 -18.71
CA VAL A 217 -10.25 -11.88 -18.50
C VAL A 217 -10.45 -12.14 -17.01
N ILE A 218 -11.65 -12.57 -16.65
CA ILE A 218 -11.99 -12.96 -15.28
C ILE A 218 -12.10 -14.48 -15.23
N GLU A 219 -11.22 -15.12 -14.45
CA GLU A 219 -11.20 -16.56 -14.28
C GLU A 219 -11.79 -16.96 -12.92
N SER A 220 -12.89 -17.70 -12.95
CA SER A 220 -13.62 -18.15 -11.76
C SER A 220 -13.28 -19.57 -11.29
N GLN A 221 -12.66 -20.38 -12.15
CA GLN A 221 -12.18 -21.73 -11.82
C GLN A 221 -10.73 -21.89 -12.29
N PRO A 222 -9.89 -22.62 -11.54
CA PRO A 222 -8.49 -22.79 -11.90
C PRO A 222 -8.35 -23.59 -13.21
N SER A 223 -7.94 -22.93 -14.30
CA SER A 223 -7.32 -23.58 -15.45
C SER A 223 -5.80 -23.62 -15.28
N ASP A 224 -5.08 -24.18 -16.26
CA ASP A 224 -3.60 -24.16 -16.32
C ASP A 224 -3.00 -22.74 -16.38
N GLY A 225 -3.82 -21.66 -16.27
CA GLY A 225 -3.56 -20.34 -15.63
C GLY A 225 -2.52 -19.43 -16.28
N LEU A 226 -1.44 -19.99 -16.80
CA LEU A 226 -0.32 -19.29 -17.41
C LEU A 226 -0.69 -18.61 -18.72
N GLY A 227 -1.69 -19.13 -19.43
CA GLY A 227 -2.08 -18.66 -20.76
C GLY A 227 -2.69 -17.25 -20.73
N TYR A 228 -3.72 -17.06 -19.92
CA TYR A 228 -4.40 -15.76 -19.81
C TYR A 228 -3.55 -14.72 -19.08
N MET A 229 -2.88 -15.13 -17.99
CA MET A 229 -1.98 -14.27 -17.24
C MET A 229 -0.81 -13.78 -18.10
N GLY A 230 -0.17 -14.68 -18.85
CA GLY A 230 0.95 -14.34 -19.74
C GLY A 230 0.58 -13.53 -20.99
N ASN A 231 -0.71 -13.51 -21.34
CA ASN A 231 -1.25 -12.73 -22.46
C ASN A 231 -1.92 -11.43 -22.02
N SER A 232 -1.89 -11.10 -20.72
CA SER A 232 -2.49 -9.88 -20.19
C SER A 232 -1.43 -8.84 -19.86
N LYS A 233 -1.76 -7.55 -20.07
CA LYS A 233 -0.84 -6.45 -19.75
C LYS A 233 -0.72 -6.22 -18.25
N PHE A 234 -1.82 -6.42 -17.51
CA PHE A 234 -1.88 -6.27 -16.05
C PHE A 234 -2.52 -7.49 -15.40
N CYS A 235 -2.14 -7.76 -14.16
CA CYS A 235 -2.82 -8.71 -13.28
C CYS A 235 -3.51 -7.92 -12.18
N LEU A 236 -4.82 -8.08 -12.05
CA LEU A 236 -5.63 -7.44 -11.04
C LEU A 236 -5.75 -8.38 -9.84
N PHE A 237 -5.43 -7.84 -8.67
CA PHE A 237 -5.55 -8.52 -7.37
C PHE A 237 -6.54 -7.70 -6.55
N VAL A 238 -7.62 -8.35 -6.09
CA VAL A 238 -8.71 -7.72 -5.33
C VAL A 238 -8.80 -8.36 -3.96
#